data_AF-A0A0N8K999-F1
#
_entry.id   AF-A0A0N8K999-F1
#
_cell.length_a   1.000
_cell.length_b   1.000
_cell.length_c   1.000
_cell.angle_alpha   90.00
_cell.angle_beta   90.00
_cell.angle_gamma   90.00
#
_symmetry.space_group_name_H-M   'P 1'
#
loop_
_entity.id
_entity.type
_entity.pdbx_description
1 polymer ?
#
loop_
_entity_poly.entity_id
_entity_poly.type
_entity_poly.pdbx_seq_one_letter_code
_entity_poly.pdbx_strand_id
1 'polypeptide(L)'
;MQSSAGSKVITGLPRYLWLLLSTALLAGCAGPALEDYKDREPVLTPQEFFTGELSARGVVKDFSGEVIRTFDADISASWDSDGVGTLDEVFRFDDGEVQTRVWTLTPDNGALHADAGDVVEPGTMRWQGNAINMNYVLRVSYGDDTIDVRMDDWMYLITPDTLINQTTMSKWGIDVGEIVLVISRK
;
A
#
# COMPACT_ATOMS: atom_id res chain seq x y z
N MET A 1 -56.32 54.58 4.42
CA MET A 1 -55.95 53.62 3.35
C MET A 1 -54.96 52.63 3.92
N GLN A 2 -55.38 51.38 4.08
CA GLN A 2 -54.51 50.27 4.43
C GLN A 2 -53.69 49.86 3.20
N SER A 3 -52.41 49.55 3.37
CA SER A 3 -51.67 48.72 2.42
C SER A 3 -50.56 47.94 3.13
N SER A 4 -50.97 46.79 3.68
CA SER A 4 -50.32 45.48 3.56
C SER A 4 -48.79 45.46 3.34
N ALA A 5 -48.04 45.12 4.40
CA ALA A 5 -46.69 44.60 4.29
C ALA A 5 -46.75 43.09 4.04
N GLY A 6 -46.43 42.66 2.82
CA GLY A 6 -46.35 41.24 2.45
C GLY A 6 -45.14 40.57 3.10
N SER A 7 -45.37 39.69 4.06
CA SER A 7 -44.38 38.76 4.59
C SER A 7 -43.97 37.78 3.48
N LYS A 8 -42.72 37.86 3.00
CA LYS A 8 -42.15 36.85 2.11
C LYS A 8 -41.86 35.60 2.94
N VAL A 9 -42.69 34.58 2.75
CA VAL A 9 -42.41 33.22 3.23
C VAL A 9 -41.09 32.77 2.60
N ILE A 10 -40.05 32.63 3.41
CA ILE A 10 -38.81 31.96 3.01
C ILE A 10 -39.17 30.48 2.92
N THR A 11 -39.50 30.03 1.70
CA THR A 11 -39.69 28.62 1.39
C THR A 11 -38.43 27.85 1.76
N GLY A 12 -38.53 26.99 2.78
CA GLY A 12 -37.44 26.14 3.23
C GLY A 12 -36.86 25.32 2.09
N LEU A 13 -35.53 25.21 2.07
CA LEU A 13 -34.76 24.41 1.12
C LEU A 13 -35.40 23.01 1.01
N PRO A 14 -35.72 22.52 -0.20
CA PRO A 14 -36.45 21.27 -0.36
C PRO A 14 -35.67 20.11 0.28
N ARG A 15 -36.36 19.27 1.08
CA ARG A 15 -35.79 18.11 1.80
C ARG A 15 -35.00 17.16 0.89
N TYR A 16 -35.31 17.16 -0.41
CA TYR A 16 -34.60 16.44 -1.47
C TYR A 16 -33.17 16.95 -1.72
N LEU A 17 -32.88 18.24 -1.47
CA LEU A 17 -31.53 18.80 -1.60
C LEU A 17 -30.59 18.28 -0.51
N TRP A 18 -31.11 18.05 0.70
CA TRP A 18 -30.38 17.40 1.80
C TRP A 18 -30.13 15.91 1.53
N LEU A 19 -31.09 15.23 0.90
CA LEU A 19 -30.95 13.83 0.48
C LEU A 19 -29.89 13.67 -0.63
N LEU A 20 -29.91 14.58 -1.63
CA LEU A 20 -28.92 14.62 -2.70
C LEU A 20 -27.52 14.95 -2.19
N LEU A 21 -27.40 15.88 -1.24
CA LEU A 21 -26.13 16.23 -0.60
C LEU A 21 -25.55 15.07 0.22
N SER A 22 -26.40 14.30 0.93
CA SER A 22 -25.96 13.13 1.69
C SER A 22 -25.56 11.94 0.79
N THR A 23 -26.20 11.76 -0.38
CA THR A 23 -25.71 10.79 -1.37
C THR A 23 -24.42 11.23 -2.07
N ALA A 24 -24.21 12.54 -2.28
CA ALA A 24 -22.96 13.06 -2.85
C ALA A 24 -21.78 12.96 -1.87
N LEU A 25 -22.03 13.04 -0.56
CA LEU A 25 -21.02 12.82 0.48
C LEU A 25 -20.62 11.33 0.65
N LEU A 26 -21.44 10.39 0.15
CA LEU A 26 -21.14 8.96 0.13
C LEU A 26 -20.41 8.52 -1.16
N ALA A 27 -20.31 9.40 -2.16
CA ALA A 27 -19.39 9.21 -3.29
C ALA A 27 -17.94 9.56 -2.90
N GLY A 28 -17.56 9.25 -1.65
CA GLY A 28 -16.17 9.27 -1.24
C GLY A 28 -15.41 8.31 -2.16
N CYS A 29 -14.42 8.84 -2.88
CA CYS A 29 -13.61 8.10 -3.83
C CYS A 29 -13.20 6.76 -3.21
N ALA A 30 -13.66 5.65 -3.79
CA ALA A 30 -13.00 4.39 -3.58
C ALA A 30 -11.53 4.60 -3.98
N GLY A 31 -10.60 4.08 -3.16
CA GLY A 31 -9.17 4.09 -3.50
C GLY A 31 -8.90 3.32 -4.80
N PRO A 32 -7.65 3.31 -5.28
CA PRO A 32 -7.27 2.55 -6.47
C PRO A 32 -7.71 1.09 -6.33
N ALA A 33 -8.26 0.53 -7.40
CA ALA A 33 -8.59 -0.89 -7.50
C ALA A 33 -7.65 -1.56 -8.52
N LEU A 34 -7.31 -2.84 -8.31
CA LEU A 34 -6.43 -3.56 -9.24
C LEU A 34 -7.02 -3.62 -10.66
N GLU A 35 -8.34 -3.65 -10.78
CA GLU A 35 -9.09 -3.62 -12.03
C GLU A 35 -8.80 -2.38 -12.88
N ASP A 36 -8.43 -1.25 -12.26
CA ASP A 36 -8.06 -0.01 -12.96
C ASP A 36 -6.77 -0.16 -13.78
N TYR A 37 -5.97 -1.19 -13.47
CA TYR A 37 -4.66 -1.45 -14.08
C TYR A 37 -4.67 -2.59 -15.10
N LYS A 38 -5.81 -3.25 -15.34
CA LYS A 38 -5.87 -4.49 -16.16
C LYS A 38 -5.28 -4.40 -17.56
N ASP A 39 -5.38 -3.24 -18.21
CA ASP A 39 -4.91 -3.01 -19.57
C ASP A 39 -3.56 -2.26 -19.59
N ARG A 40 -2.88 -2.16 -18.44
CA ARG A 40 -1.59 -1.47 -18.31
C ARG A 40 -0.43 -2.41 -18.59
N GLU A 41 0.53 -1.89 -19.33
CA GLU A 41 1.82 -2.53 -19.62
C GLU A 41 2.97 -1.77 -18.95
N PRO A 42 4.10 -2.42 -18.67
CA PRO A 42 4.37 -3.86 -18.84
C PRO A 42 3.57 -4.71 -17.85
N VAL A 43 3.23 -5.96 -18.22
CA VAL A 43 2.55 -6.89 -17.31
C VAL A 43 3.51 -7.31 -16.21
N LEU A 44 3.06 -7.20 -14.96
CA LEU A 44 3.79 -7.54 -13.75
C LEU A 44 3.22 -8.85 -13.19
N THR A 45 4.07 -9.88 -13.12
CA THR A 45 3.79 -11.09 -12.34
C THR A 45 4.83 -11.22 -11.23
N PRO A 46 4.45 -11.61 -10.00
CA PRO A 46 5.40 -11.78 -8.90
C PRO A 46 6.52 -12.75 -9.24
N GLN A 47 6.20 -13.87 -9.90
CA GLN A 47 7.14 -14.92 -10.26
C GLN A 47 8.22 -14.45 -11.24
N GLU A 48 7.88 -13.58 -12.19
CA GLU A 48 8.86 -13.08 -13.17
C GLU A 48 9.70 -11.94 -12.62
N PHE A 49 9.10 -11.04 -11.83
CA PHE A 49 9.82 -9.87 -11.33
C PHE A 49 10.70 -10.22 -10.12
N PHE A 50 10.15 -10.92 -9.13
CA PHE A 50 10.86 -11.30 -7.92
C PHE A 50 11.61 -12.63 -8.11
N THR A 51 12.58 -12.65 -9.02
CA THR A 51 13.45 -13.80 -9.25
C THR A 51 14.90 -13.34 -9.37
N GLY A 52 15.80 -14.02 -8.67
CA GLY A 52 17.22 -13.71 -8.65
C GLY A 52 17.54 -12.58 -7.66
N GLU A 53 18.57 -11.80 -7.99
CA GLU A 53 19.07 -10.75 -7.11
C GLU A 53 18.42 -9.41 -7.46
N LEU A 54 17.83 -8.75 -6.46
CA LEU A 54 17.29 -7.41 -6.58
C LEU A 54 17.97 -6.46 -5.60
N SER A 55 17.82 -5.17 -5.86
CA SER A 55 18.16 -4.12 -4.90
C SER A 55 16.97 -3.20 -4.70
N ALA A 56 16.76 -2.77 -3.47
CA ALA A 56 15.76 -1.79 -3.08
C ALA A 56 16.44 -0.53 -2.53
N ARG A 57 15.93 0.65 -2.84
CA ARG A 57 16.37 1.92 -2.24
C ARG A 57 15.17 2.80 -1.99
N GLY A 58 15.06 3.33 -0.77
CA GLY A 58 13.85 4.00 -0.38
C GLY A 58 14.00 4.96 0.79
N VAL A 59 12.86 5.54 1.14
CA VAL A 59 12.70 6.49 2.23
C VAL A 59 11.52 6.06 3.10
N VAL A 60 11.62 6.32 4.39
CA VAL A 60 10.53 6.22 5.36
C VAL A 60 10.10 7.63 5.72
N LYS A 61 8.80 7.89 5.63
CA LYS A 61 8.20 9.19 5.94
C LYS A 61 7.27 9.07 7.15
N ASP A 62 7.23 10.11 7.97
CA ASP A 62 6.28 10.20 9.07
C ASP A 62 4.88 10.64 8.59
N PHE A 63 3.94 10.75 9.53
CA PHE A 63 2.56 11.20 9.26
C PHE A 63 2.47 12.63 8.69
N SER A 64 3.50 13.46 8.86
CA SER A 64 3.56 14.81 8.28
C SER A 64 4.09 14.82 6.85
N GLY A 65 4.67 13.69 6.42
CA GLY A 65 5.32 13.51 5.13
C GLY A 65 6.81 13.87 5.13
N GLU A 66 7.39 14.16 6.29
CA GLU A 66 8.83 14.38 6.45
C GLU A 66 9.58 13.06 6.26
N VAL A 67 10.67 13.08 5.49
CA VAL A 67 11.57 11.92 5.36
C VAL A 67 12.39 11.81 6.64
N ILE A 68 12.15 10.75 7.42
CA ILE A 68 12.79 10.53 8.71
C ILE A 68 13.91 9.49 8.66
N ARG A 69 13.90 8.60 7.66
CA ARG A 69 14.96 7.59 7.44
C ARG A 69 15.11 7.31 5.95
N THR A 70 16.30 6.86 5.57
CA THR A 70 16.59 6.33 4.22
C THR A 70 17.20 4.94 4.35
N PHE A 71 17.02 4.11 3.32
CA PHE A 71 17.57 2.76 3.34
C PHE A 71 17.96 2.24 1.96
N ASP A 72 18.91 1.31 1.94
CA ASP A 72 19.14 0.36 0.86
C ASP A 72 18.82 -1.06 1.33
N ALA A 73 18.47 -1.93 0.39
CA ALA A 73 18.26 -3.34 0.67
C ALA A 73 18.78 -4.21 -0.49
N ASP A 74 19.31 -5.38 -0.13
CA ASP A 74 19.50 -6.48 -1.06
C ASP A 74 18.37 -7.49 -0.86
N ILE A 75 17.86 -8.05 -1.96
CA ILE A 75 16.81 -9.06 -1.93
C ILE A 75 17.26 -10.25 -2.79
N SER A 76 17.36 -11.43 -2.18
CA SER A 76 17.56 -12.69 -2.91
C SER A 76 16.21 -13.39 -3.02
N ALA A 77 15.70 -13.49 -4.24
CA ALA A 77 14.37 -14.00 -4.53
C ALA A 77 14.43 -15.32 -5.28
N SER A 78 13.65 -16.30 -4.84
CA SER A 78 13.60 -17.63 -5.45
C SER A 78 12.19 -18.22 -5.42
N TRP A 79 11.91 -19.14 -6.33
CA TRP A 79 10.64 -19.85 -6.40
C TRP A 79 10.91 -21.35 -6.53
N ASP A 80 10.12 -22.17 -5.84
CA ASP A 80 10.20 -23.63 -5.93
C ASP A 80 9.27 -24.20 -7.03
N SER A 81 9.26 -25.53 -7.16
CA SER A 81 8.44 -26.23 -8.17
C SER A 81 6.94 -26.15 -7.91
N ASP A 82 6.53 -25.90 -6.67
CA ASP A 82 5.12 -25.77 -6.28
C ASP A 82 4.64 -24.31 -6.43
N GLY A 83 5.53 -23.40 -6.83
CA GLY A 83 5.25 -21.98 -7.02
C GLY A 83 5.29 -21.19 -5.72
N VAL A 84 5.90 -21.73 -4.65
CA VAL A 84 6.15 -20.99 -3.40
C VAL A 84 7.40 -20.14 -3.59
N GLY A 85 7.24 -18.84 -3.32
CA GLY A 85 8.32 -17.85 -3.40
C GLY A 85 8.97 -17.59 -2.06
N THR A 86 10.28 -17.34 -2.06
CA THR A 86 11.02 -16.84 -0.90
C THR A 86 11.73 -15.55 -1.28
N LEU A 87 11.52 -14.48 -0.51
CA LEU A 87 12.27 -13.22 -0.62
C LEU A 87 13.10 -13.03 0.65
N ASP A 88 14.41 -13.20 0.56
CA ASP A 88 15.35 -12.95 1.65
C ASP A 88 15.90 -11.53 1.53
N GLU A 89 15.41 -10.64 2.38
CA GLU A 89 15.64 -9.20 2.34
C GLU A 89 16.59 -8.76 3.46
N VAL A 90 17.62 -8.00 3.11
CA VAL A 90 18.55 -7.37 4.07
C VAL A 90 18.52 -5.87 3.89
N PHE A 91 17.88 -5.17 4.82
CA PHE A 91 17.74 -3.72 4.86
C PHE A 91 18.86 -3.07 5.67
N ARG A 92 19.37 -1.95 5.18
CA ARG A 92 20.40 -1.12 5.81
C ARG A 92 19.91 0.31 5.85
N PHE A 93 19.69 0.82 7.05
CA PHE A 93 19.21 2.18 7.26
C PHE A 93 20.37 3.15 7.49
N ASP A 94 20.11 4.43 7.23
CA ASP A 94 21.08 5.53 7.38
C ASP A 94 21.51 5.81 8.83
N ASP A 95 20.74 5.36 9.81
CA ASP A 95 21.10 5.37 11.23
C ASP A 95 21.99 4.19 11.67
N GLY A 96 22.33 3.29 10.74
CA GLY A 96 23.17 2.11 10.96
C GLY A 96 22.40 0.87 11.42
N GLU A 97 21.07 0.94 11.56
CA GLU A 97 20.26 -0.24 11.81
C GLU A 97 20.29 -1.18 10.59
N VAL A 98 20.42 -2.49 10.86
CA VAL A 98 20.30 -3.54 9.85
C VAL A 98 19.14 -4.44 10.25
N GLN A 99 18.20 -4.63 9.34
CA GLN A 99 17.05 -5.51 9.53
C GLN A 99 17.02 -6.58 8.45
N THR A 100 16.55 -7.77 8.79
CA THR A 100 16.37 -8.86 7.84
C THR A 100 14.93 -9.32 7.87
N ARG A 101 14.34 -9.56 6.69
CA ARG A 101 13.00 -10.13 6.56
C ARG A 101 13.02 -11.22 5.51
N VAL A 102 12.46 -12.37 5.85
CA VAL A 102 12.31 -13.49 4.92
C VAL A 102 10.83 -13.70 4.68
N TRP A 103 10.37 -13.33 3.48
CA TRP A 103 9.01 -13.58 3.05
C TRP A 103 8.85 -14.98 2.49
N THR A 104 7.74 -15.63 2.83
CA THR A 104 7.24 -16.85 2.18
C THR A 104 5.94 -16.51 1.46
N LEU A 105 5.92 -16.67 0.15
CA LEU A 105 4.80 -16.36 -0.74
C LEU A 105 4.17 -17.66 -1.25
N THR A 106 3.05 -18.07 -0.66
CA THR A 106 2.39 -19.34 -0.99
C THR A 106 1.20 -19.11 -1.93
N PRO A 107 1.09 -19.85 -3.05
CA PRO A 107 -0.08 -19.77 -3.92
C PRO A 107 -1.42 -20.01 -3.20
N ASP A 108 -2.36 -19.09 -3.38
CA ASP A 108 -3.72 -19.18 -2.85
C ASP A 108 -4.74 -18.58 -3.84
N ASN A 109 -5.47 -19.45 -4.55
CA ASN A 109 -6.63 -19.07 -5.38
C ASN A 109 -6.41 -17.88 -6.35
N GLY A 110 -5.26 -17.85 -7.05
CA GLY A 110 -4.91 -16.77 -7.98
C GLY A 110 -4.32 -15.53 -7.32
N ALA A 111 -3.99 -15.62 -6.03
CA ALA A 111 -3.23 -14.67 -5.25
C ALA A 111 -2.04 -15.40 -4.59
N LEU A 112 -1.23 -14.67 -3.82
CA LEU A 112 -0.22 -15.24 -2.95
C LEU A 112 -0.53 -14.86 -1.50
N HIS A 113 -0.53 -15.86 -0.62
CA HIS A 113 -0.49 -15.66 0.82
C HIS A 113 0.95 -15.30 1.21
N ALA A 114 1.15 -14.13 1.83
CA ALA A 114 2.46 -13.58 2.14
C ALA A 114 2.70 -13.58 3.66
N ASP A 115 3.67 -14.36 4.12
CA ASP A 115 4.01 -14.50 5.54
C ASP A 115 5.49 -14.20 5.79
N ALA A 116 5.81 -13.67 6.96
CA ALA A 116 7.20 -13.46 7.41
C ALA A 116 7.28 -13.46 8.95
N GLY A 117 8.48 -13.63 9.50
CA GLY A 117 8.68 -13.84 10.94
C GLY A 117 8.23 -12.69 11.86
N ASP A 118 8.16 -11.47 11.34
CA ASP A 118 7.71 -10.25 12.03
C ASP A 118 6.31 -9.76 11.61
N VAL A 119 5.63 -10.56 10.79
CA VAL A 119 4.25 -10.33 10.36
C VAL A 119 3.29 -10.97 11.36
N VAL A 120 2.44 -10.16 11.98
CA VAL A 120 1.45 -10.60 12.97
C VAL A 120 0.21 -11.16 12.29
N GLU A 121 -0.17 -10.54 11.16
CA GLU A 121 -1.27 -10.99 10.32
C GLU A 121 -0.77 -11.11 8.88
N PRO A 122 -0.67 -12.34 8.35
CA PRO A 122 -0.17 -12.58 7.00
C PRO A 122 -1.03 -11.88 5.95
N GLY A 123 -0.38 -11.47 4.87
CA GLY A 123 -1.00 -10.71 3.82
C GLY A 123 -1.55 -11.53 2.66
N THR A 124 -2.36 -10.85 1.83
CA THR A 124 -2.74 -11.37 0.51
C THR A 124 -2.16 -10.45 -0.56
N MET A 125 -1.30 -10.98 -1.41
CA MET A 125 -0.74 -10.29 -2.57
C MET A 125 -1.56 -10.65 -3.82
N ARG A 126 -2.07 -9.62 -4.51
CA ARG A 126 -2.84 -9.72 -5.75
C ARG A 126 -2.22 -8.83 -6.80
N TRP A 127 -2.38 -9.17 -8.07
CA TRP A 127 -1.78 -8.40 -9.17
C TRP A 127 -2.64 -8.40 -10.41
N GLN A 128 -2.54 -7.32 -11.19
CA GLN A 128 -3.31 -7.11 -12.41
C GLN A 128 -2.60 -6.05 -13.28
N GLY A 129 -2.38 -6.37 -14.56
CA GLY A 129 -1.63 -5.50 -15.46
C GLY A 129 -0.23 -5.20 -14.91
N ASN A 130 0.13 -3.92 -14.75
CA ASN A 130 1.43 -3.51 -14.22
C ASN A 130 1.47 -3.32 -12.70
N ALA A 131 0.42 -3.70 -11.97
CA ALA A 131 0.28 -3.40 -10.54
C ALA A 131 0.19 -4.67 -9.67
N ILE A 132 0.81 -4.62 -8.50
CA ILE A 132 0.60 -5.55 -7.36
C ILE A 132 0.05 -4.73 -6.19
N ASN A 133 -0.91 -5.28 -5.45
CA ASN A 133 -1.32 -4.79 -4.14
C ASN A 133 -1.13 -5.89 -3.08
N MET A 134 -0.59 -5.52 -1.92
CA MET A 134 -0.39 -6.41 -0.78
C MET A 134 -0.71 -5.68 0.51
N ASN A 135 -1.46 -6.32 1.40
CA ASN A 135 -1.79 -5.78 2.72
C ASN A 135 -1.45 -6.80 3.80
N TYR A 136 -0.90 -6.36 4.93
CA TYR A 136 -0.48 -7.21 6.06
C TYR A 136 -0.32 -6.37 7.32
N VAL A 137 -0.15 -7.01 8.49
CA VAL A 137 0.16 -6.33 9.75
C VAL A 137 1.58 -6.65 10.18
N LEU A 138 2.42 -5.61 10.22
CA LEU A 138 3.83 -5.70 10.59
C LEU A 138 4.04 -5.24 12.03
N ARG A 139 4.84 -5.98 12.80
CA ARG A 139 5.30 -5.52 14.11
C ARG A 139 6.60 -4.73 13.96
N VAL A 140 6.57 -3.45 14.30
CA VAL A 140 7.75 -2.57 14.25
C VAL A 140 8.20 -2.17 15.65
N SER A 141 9.50 -2.03 15.85
CA SER A 141 10.08 -1.49 17.08
C SER A 141 9.73 0.00 17.23
N TYR A 142 9.31 0.41 18.43
CA TYR A 142 9.00 1.80 18.76
C TYR A 142 9.49 2.14 20.17
N GLY A 143 10.67 2.77 20.24
CA GLY A 143 11.35 3.02 21.51
C GLY A 143 11.70 1.71 22.21
N ASP A 144 11.20 1.53 23.43
CA ASP A 144 11.38 0.31 24.25
C ASP A 144 10.26 -0.73 24.06
N ASP A 145 9.28 -0.48 23.19
CA ASP A 145 8.12 -1.36 22.93
C ASP A 145 8.00 -1.69 21.43
N THR A 146 6.95 -2.41 21.06
CA THR A 146 6.59 -2.72 19.68
C THR A 146 5.19 -2.21 19.34
N ILE A 147 4.98 -1.85 18.08
CA ILE A 147 3.68 -1.43 17.57
C ILE A 147 3.33 -2.23 16.32
N ASP A 148 2.11 -2.75 16.30
CA ASP A 148 1.57 -3.44 15.13
C ASP A 148 0.96 -2.41 14.17
N VAL A 149 1.49 -2.33 12.95
CA VAL A 149 1.12 -1.34 11.94
C VAL A 149 0.60 -2.08 10.71
N ARG A 150 -0.54 -1.64 10.18
CA ARG A 150 -1.08 -2.18 8.94
C ARG A 150 -0.38 -1.52 7.76
N MET A 151 0.17 -2.36 6.89
CA MET A 151 0.85 -2.00 5.66
C MET A 151 -0.12 -2.19 4.50
N ASP A 152 -0.20 -1.21 3.60
CA ASP A 152 -0.92 -1.28 2.32
C ASP A 152 0.04 -0.90 1.20
N ASP A 153 0.60 -1.92 0.56
CA ASP A 153 1.65 -1.81 -0.44
C ASP A 153 1.03 -1.77 -1.83
N TRP A 154 1.35 -0.73 -2.59
CA TRP A 154 1.09 -0.63 -4.02
C TRP A 154 2.39 -0.63 -4.78
N MET A 155 2.51 -1.58 -5.70
CA MET A 155 3.71 -1.83 -6.48
C MET A 155 3.41 -1.70 -7.95
N TYR A 156 4.17 -0.87 -8.67
CA TYR A 156 3.96 -0.58 -10.08
C TYR A 156 5.23 -0.86 -10.87
N LEU A 157 5.13 -1.75 -11.85
CA LEU A 157 6.22 -1.99 -12.81
C LEU A 157 6.26 -0.83 -13.81
N ILE A 158 7.41 -0.16 -13.88
CA ILE A 158 7.62 1.03 -14.72
C ILE A 158 8.44 0.68 -15.96
N THR A 159 9.45 -0.17 -15.78
CA THR A 159 10.24 -0.78 -16.85
C THR A 159 10.35 -2.28 -16.56
N PRO A 160 10.77 -3.12 -17.51
CA PRO A 160 10.92 -4.56 -17.26
C PRO A 160 11.79 -4.91 -16.05
N ASP A 161 12.66 -4.02 -15.61
CA ASP A 161 13.62 -4.20 -14.51
C ASP A 161 13.42 -3.26 -13.32
N THR A 162 12.48 -2.31 -13.37
CA THR A 162 12.28 -1.30 -12.32
C THR A 162 10.82 -1.25 -11.87
N LEU A 163 10.62 -1.45 -10.56
CA LEU A 163 9.33 -1.41 -9.89
C LEU A 163 9.37 -0.32 -8.80
N ILE A 164 8.30 0.47 -8.70
CA ILE A 164 8.10 1.43 -7.62
C ILE A 164 7.13 0.82 -6.62
N ASN A 165 7.51 0.78 -5.35
CA ASN A 165 6.61 0.42 -4.25
C ASN A 165 6.30 1.68 -3.43
N GLN A 166 5.01 1.86 -3.15
CA GLN A 166 4.47 2.87 -2.26
C GLN A 166 3.60 2.19 -1.21
N THR A 167 4.01 2.28 0.04
CA THR A 167 3.32 1.68 1.18
C THR A 167 2.73 2.75 2.06
N THR A 168 1.43 2.63 2.35
CA THR A 168 0.80 3.41 3.41
C THR A 168 0.82 2.61 4.71
N MET A 169 1.29 3.24 5.79
CA MET A 169 1.31 2.65 7.12
C MET A 169 0.19 3.24 7.96
N SER A 170 -0.65 2.39 8.58
CA SER A 170 -1.79 2.86 9.37
C SER A 170 -1.96 2.12 10.70
N LYS A 171 -2.45 2.84 11.71
CA LYS A 171 -2.85 2.29 13.02
C LYS A 171 -4.28 2.73 13.31
N TRP A 172 -5.16 1.78 13.63
CA TRP A 172 -6.57 2.05 13.93
C TRP A 172 -7.31 2.89 12.86
N GLY A 173 -6.90 2.73 11.58
CA GLY A 173 -7.48 3.46 10.46
C GLY A 173 -6.95 4.88 10.26
N ILE A 174 -5.93 5.29 11.00
CA ILE A 174 -5.24 6.57 10.85
C ILE A 174 -3.87 6.31 10.24
N ASP A 175 -3.51 7.06 9.21
CA ASP A 175 -2.20 6.98 8.58
C ASP A 175 -1.14 7.52 9.54
N VAL A 176 -0.07 6.74 9.73
CA VAL A 176 1.02 7.05 10.66
C VAL A 176 2.36 7.23 9.94
N GLY A 177 2.43 6.90 8.65
CA GLY A 177 3.60 7.14 7.82
C GLY A 177 3.49 6.47 6.46
N GLU A 178 4.58 6.56 5.70
CA GLU A 178 4.65 6.04 4.33
C GLU A 178 6.06 5.48 4.06
N ILE A 179 6.15 4.43 3.26
CA ILE A 179 7.42 3.97 2.68
C ILE A 179 7.33 4.14 1.17
N VAL A 180 8.36 4.71 0.57
CA VAL A 180 8.49 4.78 -0.89
C VAL A 180 9.84 4.23 -1.27
N LEU A 181 9.85 3.23 -2.15
CA LEU A 181 11.10 2.64 -2.63
C LEU A 181 11.04 2.28 -4.11
N VAL A 182 12.23 2.18 -4.69
CA VAL A 182 12.45 1.61 -6.01
C VAL A 182 13.12 0.27 -5.83
N ILE A 183 12.57 -0.76 -6.48
CA ILE A 183 13.15 -2.09 -6.58
C ILE A 183 13.67 -2.27 -8.00
N SER A 184 14.92 -2.70 -8.14
CA SER A 184 15.56 -2.94 -9.43
C SER A 184 16.19 -4.33 -9.47
N ARG A 185 15.98 -5.06 -10.57
CA ARG A 185 16.69 -6.32 -10.83
C ARG A 185 18.16 -6.03 -11.16
N LYS A 186 19.08 -6.88 -10.69
CA LYS A 186 20.51 -6.78 -10.98
C LYS A 186 20.89 -7.45 -12.30
#